data_AF-A0A367YGW7-F1
#
_entry.id   AF-A0A367YGW7-F1
#
_cell.length_a   1.000
_cell.length_b   1.000
_cell.length_c   1.000
_cell.angle_alpha   90.00
_cell.angle_beta   90.00
_cell.angle_gamma   90.00
#
_symmetry.space_group_name_H-M   'P 1'
#
loop_
_entity.id
_entity.type
_entity.pdbx_description
1 polymer ?
#
loop_
_entity_poly.entity_id
_entity_poly.type
_entity_poly.pdbx_seq_one_letter_code
_entity_poly.pdbx_strand_id
1 'polypeptide(L)'
;MDGHIDIFRDLDASLMEILQRGQINRYLDQFPQDERNERISDMHIAIQRQRELQNQRKYYHINWCWTYIPFLVIHFDQIWRDMTWLNIQLYVMESVTLAVIMLVRALRFTTFIIGSGIYFQGIVRRLFVFCDVITFSDNFIRDVFTYILKDSPAILERLEVIQYHDGNVMYFLKYDEYNDLSSFQVIRMTYVNLVASMLHADCVITSDSATCKLLTNTLVFKFSQVLQDCFPKLGTAGLKFITLIIYLTYAIVGDIICLNVLLFLSYNLLNRFLGYKQVFVGLRNMLWSSMFTYLV
;
A
#
# COMPACT_ATOMS: atom_id res chain seq x y z
N MET A 1 7.52 -0.54 35.01
CA MET A 1 8.31 -1.43 34.11
C MET A 1 7.78 -1.24 32.72
N ASP A 2 8.72 -1.06 31.79
CA ASP A 2 8.64 -1.03 30.33
C ASP A 2 7.68 -0.02 29.72
N GLY A 3 8.09 1.26 29.83
CA GLY A 3 7.62 2.30 28.93
C GLY A 3 8.15 2.02 27.53
N HIS A 4 7.24 1.90 26.56
CA HIS A 4 7.60 1.99 25.16
C HIS A 4 8.28 3.34 24.94
N ILE A 5 9.61 3.30 24.88
CA ILE A 5 10.45 4.39 24.41
C ILE A 5 9.96 4.67 22.98
N ASP A 6 9.43 5.87 22.77
CA ASP A 6 9.00 6.33 21.45
C ASP A 6 10.27 6.54 20.61
N ILE A 7 10.76 5.45 20.02
CA ILE A 7 12.04 5.38 19.31
C ILE A 7 12.14 6.47 18.25
N PHE A 8 11.03 6.84 17.60
CA PHE A 8 11.00 7.88 16.58
C PHE A 8 11.09 9.30 17.15
N ARG A 9 10.51 9.54 18.32
CA ARG A 9 10.59 10.85 18.98
C ARG A 9 11.98 11.07 19.58
N ASP A 10 12.58 10.02 20.13
CA ASP A 10 13.96 10.06 20.60
C ASP A 10 14.95 10.06 19.44
N LEU A 11 14.66 9.44 18.28
CA LEU A 11 15.50 9.56 17.07
C LEU A 11 15.48 10.97 16.49
N ASP A 12 14.30 11.59 16.38
CA ASP A 12 14.17 12.96 15.85
C ASP A 12 14.77 13.97 16.82
N ALA A 13 14.55 13.80 18.13
CA ALA A 13 15.21 14.62 19.15
C ALA A 13 16.73 14.42 19.13
N SER A 14 17.20 13.17 19.03
CA SER A 14 18.62 12.80 18.91
C SER A 14 19.26 13.38 17.66
N LEU A 15 18.62 13.29 16.49
CA LEU A 15 19.14 13.83 15.23
C LEU A 15 19.21 15.35 15.26
N MET A 16 18.18 16.02 15.80
CA MET A 16 18.18 17.46 15.97
C MET A 16 19.25 17.91 16.97
N GLU A 17 19.43 17.17 18.06
CA GLU A 17 20.46 17.43 19.08
C GLU A 17 21.87 17.14 18.55
N ILE A 18 22.07 16.11 17.71
CA ILE A 18 23.33 15.79 17.02
C ILE A 18 23.67 16.86 15.98
N LEU A 19 22.69 17.33 15.21
CA LEU A 19 22.85 18.43 14.24
C LEU A 19 23.21 19.75 14.94
N GLN A 20 22.51 20.05 16.05
CA GLN A 20 22.81 21.23 16.88
C GLN A 20 24.20 21.10 17.52
N ARG A 21 24.54 19.96 18.13
CA ARG A 21 25.88 19.71 18.72
C ARG A 21 27.01 19.80 17.69
N GLY A 22 26.80 19.34 16.46
CA GLY A 22 27.79 19.42 15.38
C GLY A 22 28.08 20.85 14.91
N GLN A 23 27.05 21.72 14.87
CA GLN A 23 27.22 23.14 14.53
C GLN A 23 27.78 23.94 15.70
N ILE A 24 27.36 23.63 16.93
CA ILE A 24 27.82 24.28 18.17
C ILE A 24 29.29 23.96 18.44
N ASN A 25 29.73 22.70 18.27
CA ASN A 25 31.14 22.33 18.49
C ASN A 25 32.08 23.04 17.51
N ARG A 26 31.68 23.20 16.24
CA ARG A 26 32.48 23.97 15.25
C ARG A 26 32.59 25.46 15.59
N TYR A 27 31.56 26.02 16.22
CA TYR A 27 31.56 27.41 16.69
C TYR A 27 32.40 27.58 17.96
N LEU A 28 32.36 26.60 18.87
CA LEU A 28 33.15 26.57 20.10
C LEU A 28 34.64 26.26 19.87
N ASP A 29 34.99 25.61 18.75
CA ASP A 29 36.37 25.29 18.37
C ASP A 29 37.22 26.52 18.02
N GLN A 30 36.59 27.68 17.82
CA GLN A 30 37.27 28.94 17.49
C GLN A 30 37.78 29.69 18.72
N PHE A 31 37.40 29.26 19.93
CA PHE A 31 37.75 29.94 21.18
C PHE A 31 38.80 29.15 22.01
N PRO A 32 39.68 29.85 22.77
CA PRO A 32 40.59 29.24 23.74
C PRO A 32 39.83 28.38 24.77
N GLN A 33 40.49 27.35 25.31
CA GLN A 33 39.88 26.35 26.21
C GLN A 33 39.16 26.97 27.43
N ASP A 34 39.68 28.07 27.96
CA ASP A 34 39.13 28.70 29.16
C ASP A 34 37.81 29.44 28.86
N GLU A 35 37.72 30.20 27.76
CA GLU A 35 36.49 30.89 27.32
C GLU A 35 35.42 29.90 26.85
N ARG A 36 35.84 28.75 26.31
CA ARG A 36 34.94 27.69 25.86
C ARG A 36 34.11 27.12 27.02
N ASN A 37 34.76 26.85 28.15
CA ASN A 37 34.11 26.26 29.32
C ASN A 37 33.11 27.24 29.95
N GLU A 38 33.45 28.53 29.97
CA GLU A 38 32.56 29.58 30.46
C GLU A 38 31.29 29.69 29.58
N ARG A 39 31.46 29.71 28.24
CA ARG A 39 30.33 29.75 27.31
C ARG A 39 29.46 28.49 27.31
N ILE A 40 30.07 27.31 27.48
CA ILE A 40 29.32 26.05 27.64
C ILE A 40 28.48 26.12 28.90
N SER A 41 29.02 26.67 30.00
CA SER A 41 28.31 26.82 31.26
C SER A 41 27.14 27.81 31.15
N ASP A 42 27.34 28.96 30.50
CA ASP A 42 26.27 29.93 30.21
C ASP A 42 25.18 29.33 29.32
N MET A 43 25.57 28.56 28.31
CA MET A 43 24.63 27.86 27.44
C MET A 43 23.83 26.79 28.20
N HIS A 44 24.47 26.07 29.12
CA HIS A 44 23.78 25.11 30.00
C HIS A 44 22.78 25.82 30.91
N ILE A 45 23.15 26.96 31.50
CA ILE A 45 22.25 27.78 32.33
C ILE A 45 21.07 28.31 31.49
N ALA A 46 21.32 28.74 30.26
CA ALA A 46 20.27 29.20 29.34
C ALA A 46 19.29 28.07 28.96
N ILE A 47 19.81 26.89 28.62
CA ILE A 47 19.00 25.70 28.32
C ILE A 47 18.22 25.24 29.55
N GLN A 48 18.84 25.30 30.73
CA GLN A 48 18.21 24.90 31.99
C GLN A 48 17.08 25.87 32.37
N ARG A 49 17.29 27.19 32.23
CA ARG A 49 16.20 28.17 32.35
C ARG A 49 15.08 27.93 31.34
N GLN A 50 15.42 27.58 30.10
CA GLN A 50 14.42 27.31 29.07
C GLN A 50 13.59 26.05 29.38
N ARG A 51 14.22 25.01 29.93
CA ARG A 51 13.54 23.80 30.45
C ARG A 51 12.69 24.10 31.68
N GLU A 52 13.15 24.95 32.59
CA GLU A 52 12.38 25.40 33.74
C GLU A 52 11.14 26.20 33.32
N LEU A 53 11.27 27.10 32.35
CA LEU A 53 10.15 27.85 31.76
C LEU A 53 9.15 26.93 31.04
N GLN A 54 9.61 25.90 30.33
CA GLN A 54 8.74 24.89 29.73
C GLN A 54 8.03 24.04 30.79
N ASN A 55 8.69 23.71 31.90
CA ASN A 55 8.08 22.98 33.01
C ASN A 55 7.07 23.82 33.79
N GLN A 56 7.28 25.14 33.92
CA GLN A 56 6.33 26.06 34.56
C GLN A 56 5.05 26.27 33.74
N ARG A 57 5.08 26.05 32.43
CA ARG A 57 3.90 26.15 31.53
C ARG A 57 3.07 24.87 31.44
N LYS A 58 3.34 23.85 32.26
CA LYS A 58 2.55 22.61 32.28
C LYS A 58 1.20 22.86 32.94
N TYR A 59 0.22 23.29 32.14
CA TYR A 59 -1.19 23.46 32.54
C TYR A 59 -1.86 22.16 33.01
N TYR A 60 -1.24 21.01 32.74
CA TYR A 60 -1.70 19.71 33.18
C TYR A 60 -0.53 18.84 33.67
N HIS A 61 -0.79 18.01 34.66
CA HIS A 61 0.07 16.89 35.02
C HIS A 61 -0.77 15.62 35.22
N ILE A 62 -0.14 14.46 35.04
CA ILE A 62 -0.79 13.16 35.22
C ILE A 62 -0.38 12.64 36.59
N ASN A 63 -1.34 12.55 37.50
CA ASN A 63 -1.16 11.98 38.81
C ASN A 63 -1.63 10.52 38.81
N TRP A 64 -0.77 9.62 39.25
CA TRP A 64 -1.10 8.20 39.28
C TRP A 64 -1.69 7.84 40.64
N CYS A 65 -2.95 7.45 40.66
CA CYS A 65 -3.60 6.96 41.87
C CYS A 65 -3.55 5.43 41.88
N TRP A 66 -3.10 4.83 42.99
CA TRP A 66 -2.94 3.39 43.18
C TRP A 66 -2.17 2.67 42.06
N THR A 67 -1.16 3.32 41.47
CA THR A 67 -0.27 2.75 40.44
C THR A 67 -0.93 2.39 39.09
N TYR A 68 -2.27 2.26 39.02
CA TYR A 68 -2.98 1.76 37.83
C TYR A 68 -3.85 2.79 37.11
N ILE A 69 -4.25 3.88 37.77
CA ILE A 69 -5.20 4.84 37.18
C ILE A 69 -4.50 6.20 36.99
N PRO A 70 -4.21 6.61 35.74
CA PRO A 70 -3.70 7.95 35.46
C PRO A 70 -4.85 8.95 35.57
N PHE A 71 -4.75 9.87 36.52
CA PHE A 71 -5.68 10.98 36.68
C PHE A 71 -5.06 12.25 36.13
N LEU A 72 -5.70 12.87 35.14
CA LEU A 72 -5.24 14.11 34.54
C LEU A 72 -5.72 15.29 35.40
N VAL A 73 -4.79 15.98 36.06
CA VAL A 73 -5.07 17.14 36.91
C VAL A 73 -4.69 18.40 36.13
N ILE A 74 -5.68 19.24 35.85
CA ILE A 74 -5.53 20.50 35.14
C ILE A 74 -5.51 21.64 36.15
N HIS A 75 -4.48 22.50 36.09
CA HIS A 75 -4.39 23.69 36.94
C HIS A 75 -5.15 24.87 36.31
N PHE A 76 -6.46 24.93 36.55
CA PHE A 76 -7.34 25.97 36.03
C PHE A 76 -6.93 27.39 36.46
N ASP A 77 -6.35 27.56 37.65
CA ASP A 77 -5.90 28.87 38.16
C ASP A 77 -4.76 29.49 37.35
N GLN A 78 -3.84 28.65 36.84
CA GLN A 78 -2.73 29.12 36.00
C GLN A 78 -3.22 29.46 34.60
N ILE A 79 -4.14 28.65 34.05
CA ILE A 79 -4.80 28.93 32.77
C ILE A 79 -5.53 30.27 32.84
N TRP A 80 -6.25 30.55 33.93
CA TRP A 80 -7.02 31.77 34.10
C TRP A 80 -6.13 33.02 34.24
N ARG A 81 -4.99 32.92 34.93
CA ARG A 81 -4.03 34.02 35.07
C ARG A 81 -3.31 34.36 33.76
N ASP A 82 -3.07 33.37 32.91
CA ASP A 82 -2.44 33.55 31.59
C ASP A 82 -3.44 33.90 30.48
N MET A 83 -4.75 33.91 30.79
CA MET A 83 -5.83 34.16 29.84
C MET A 83 -5.98 35.65 29.53
N THR A 84 -4.97 36.22 28.86
CA THR A 84 -5.08 37.54 28.24
C THR A 84 -5.71 37.43 26.85
N TRP A 85 -6.47 38.44 26.43
CA TRP A 85 -7.15 38.46 25.12
C TRP A 85 -6.19 38.18 23.94
N LEU A 86 -4.95 38.66 24.05
CA LEU A 86 -3.90 38.48 23.05
C LEU A 86 -3.39 37.03 23.00
N ASN A 87 -3.26 36.37 24.15
CA ASN A 87 -2.91 34.94 24.22
C ASN A 87 -4.02 34.05 23.64
N ILE A 88 -5.29 34.36 23.91
CA ILE A 88 -6.42 33.61 23.33
C ILE A 88 -6.38 33.68 21.80
N GLN A 89 -6.16 34.87 21.22
CA GLN A 89 -6.05 35.03 19.77
C GLN A 89 -4.89 34.22 19.19
N LEU A 90 -3.73 34.22 19.86
CA LEU A 90 -2.57 33.43 19.44
C LEU A 90 -2.85 31.93 19.51
N TYR A 91 -3.46 31.43 20.58
CA TYR A 91 -3.80 30.01 20.73
C TYR A 91 -4.86 29.54 19.72
N VAL A 92 -5.84 30.39 19.41
CA VAL A 92 -6.83 30.09 18.37
C VAL A 92 -6.15 30.02 17.01
N MET A 93 -5.28 30.99 16.67
CA MET A 93 -4.54 30.96 15.41
C MET A 93 -3.60 29.76 15.33
N GLU A 94 -2.88 29.44 16.40
CA GLU A 94 -2.00 28.27 16.46
C GLU A 94 -2.80 26.98 16.27
N SER A 95 -3.93 26.82 16.96
CA SER A 95 -4.82 25.66 16.84
C SER A 95 -5.38 25.52 15.42
N VAL A 96 -5.79 26.62 14.79
CA VAL A 96 -6.26 26.65 13.40
C VAL A 96 -5.14 26.26 12.44
N THR A 97 -3.94 26.81 12.62
CA THR A 97 -2.79 26.44 11.77
C THR A 97 -2.41 24.97 11.93
N LEU A 98 -2.46 24.42 13.14
CA LEU A 98 -2.18 23.02 13.42
C LEU A 98 -3.25 22.12 12.78
N ALA A 99 -4.53 22.49 12.87
CA ALA A 99 -5.61 21.79 12.19
C ALA A 99 -5.43 21.80 10.66
N VAL A 100 -5.06 22.93 10.07
CA VAL A 100 -4.78 23.04 8.63
C VAL A 100 -3.59 22.17 8.22
N ILE A 101 -2.50 22.17 9.01
CA ILE A 101 -1.33 21.32 8.76
C ILE A 101 -1.71 19.84 8.82
N MET A 102 -2.51 19.43 9.82
CA MET A 102 -2.97 18.06 9.96
C MET A 102 -3.87 17.65 8.79
N LEU A 103 -4.75 18.54 8.33
CA LEU A 103 -5.60 18.30 7.17
C LEU A 103 -4.79 18.16 5.87
N VAL A 104 -3.78 19.01 5.65
CA VAL A 104 -2.85 18.88 4.51
C VAL A 104 -2.06 17.57 4.59
N ARG A 105 -1.62 17.16 5.78
CA ARG A 105 -0.94 15.86 5.98
C ARG A 105 -1.86 14.69 5.67
N ALA A 106 -3.11 14.73 6.14
CA ALA A 106 -4.10 13.70 5.84
C ALA A 106 -4.36 13.60 4.33
N LEU A 107 -4.51 14.74 3.63
CA LEU A 107 -4.66 14.77 2.17
C LEU A 107 -3.43 14.21 1.43
N ARG A 108 -2.21 14.56 1.86
CA ARG A 108 -0.98 13.99 1.29
C ARG A 108 -0.88 12.48 1.53
N PHE A 109 -1.32 12.02 2.70
CA PHE A 109 -1.31 10.60 3.04
C PHE A 109 -2.36 9.81 2.24
N THR A 110 -3.59 10.33 2.09
CA THR A 110 -4.62 9.68 1.28
C THR A 110 -4.23 9.64 -0.20
N THR A 111 -3.70 10.73 -0.74
CA THR A 111 -3.17 10.75 -2.12
C THR A 111 -2.00 9.78 -2.30
N PHE A 112 -1.12 9.65 -1.31
CA PHE A 112 -0.05 8.65 -1.31
C PHE A 112 -0.61 7.22 -1.30
N ILE A 113 -1.59 6.91 -0.46
CA ILE A 113 -2.22 5.58 -0.41
C ILE A 113 -2.90 5.25 -1.74
N ILE A 114 -3.70 6.18 -2.27
CA ILE A 114 -4.42 5.98 -3.54
C ILE A 114 -3.41 5.80 -4.68
N GLY A 115 -2.39 6.66 -4.76
CA GLY A 115 -1.33 6.56 -5.76
C GLY A 115 -0.59 5.22 -5.67
N SER A 116 -0.13 4.85 -4.48
CA SER A 116 0.54 3.57 -4.22
C SER A 116 -0.34 2.37 -4.60
N GLY A 117 -1.63 2.42 -4.27
CA GLY A 117 -2.61 1.39 -4.64
C GLY A 117 -2.74 1.20 -6.15
N ILE A 118 -2.84 2.30 -6.91
CA ILE A 118 -2.90 2.26 -8.37
C ILE A 118 -1.59 1.68 -8.96
N TYR A 119 -0.44 2.09 -8.43
CA TYR A 119 0.85 1.55 -8.86
C TYR A 119 0.97 0.05 -8.57
N PHE A 120 0.60 -0.39 -7.37
CA PHE A 120 0.63 -1.79 -6.97
C PHE A 120 -0.29 -2.64 -7.84
N GLN A 121 -1.54 -2.18 -8.07
CA GLN A 121 -2.48 -2.83 -8.98
C GLN A 121 -1.89 -2.94 -10.39
N GLY A 122 -1.21 -1.89 -10.87
CA GLY A 122 -0.55 -1.88 -12.17
C GLY A 122 0.63 -2.84 -12.29
N ILE A 123 1.36 -3.10 -11.19
CA ILE A 123 2.44 -4.11 -11.15
C ILE A 123 1.83 -5.51 -11.15
N VAL A 124 0.88 -5.77 -10.25
CA VAL A 124 0.20 -7.07 -10.13
C VAL A 124 -0.47 -7.47 -11.43
N ARG A 125 -1.18 -6.55 -12.10
CA ARG A 125 -1.80 -6.81 -13.41
C ARG A 125 -0.77 -7.19 -14.47
N ARG A 126 0.40 -6.54 -14.48
CA ARG A 126 1.47 -6.87 -15.44
C ARG A 126 2.08 -8.24 -15.18
N LEU A 127 2.23 -8.64 -13.92
CA LEU A 127 2.65 -10.00 -13.57
C LEU A 127 1.65 -11.03 -14.09
N PHE A 128 0.36 -10.83 -13.83
CA PHE A 128 -0.66 -11.77 -14.31
C PHE A 128 -0.74 -11.86 -15.84
N VAL A 129 -0.48 -10.78 -16.58
CA VAL A 129 -0.39 -10.86 -18.04
C VAL A 129 0.73 -11.79 -18.51
N PHE A 130 1.86 -11.84 -17.80
CA PHE A 130 2.91 -12.81 -18.12
C PHE A 130 2.44 -14.24 -17.82
N CYS A 131 1.80 -14.47 -16.67
CA CYS A 131 1.17 -15.75 -16.35
C CYS A 131 0.18 -16.19 -17.45
N ASP A 132 -0.69 -15.30 -17.91
CA ASP A 132 -1.69 -15.56 -18.95
C ASP A 132 -1.01 -16.06 -20.25
N VAL A 133 0.05 -15.37 -20.68
CA VAL A 133 0.82 -15.73 -21.88
C VAL A 133 1.54 -17.07 -21.71
N ILE A 134 2.18 -17.31 -20.57
CA ILE A 134 2.95 -18.54 -20.31
C ILE A 134 2.03 -19.76 -20.21
N THR A 135 0.87 -19.57 -19.59
CA THR A 135 -0.10 -20.65 -19.36
C THR A 135 -1.06 -20.85 -20.54
N PHE A 136 -0.94 -20.03 -21.60
CA PHE A 136 -1.85 -19.98 -22.73
C PHE A 136 -3.31 -19.86 -22.29
N SER A 137 -3.55 -19.05 -21.26
CA SER A 137 -4.85 -18.80 -20.66
C SER A 137 -5.29 -17.37 -20.91
N ASP A 138 -6.60 -17.15 -21.09
CA ASP A 138 -7.17 -15.81 -21.16
C ASP A 138 -7.16 -15.13 -19.78
N ASN A 139 -7.20 -15.91 -18.70
CA ASN A 139 -7.14 -15.41 -17.34
C ASN A 139 -6.68 -16.52 -16.38
N PHE A 140 -5.40 -16.49 -16.05
CA PHE A 140 -4.73 -17.44 -15.17
C PHE A 140 -5.44 -17.63 -13.84
N ILE A 141 -5.88 -16.55 -13.21
CA ILE A 141 -6.56 -16.59 -11.91
C ILE A 141 -7.91 -17.29 -12.03
N ARG A 142 -8.65 -17.00 -13.10
CA ARG A 142 -9.93 -17.64 -13.41
C ARG A 142 -9.77 -19.15 -13.53
N ASP A 143 -8.73 -19.62 -14.21
CA ASP A 143 -8.44 -21.04 -14.40
C ASP A 143 -8.09 -21.76 -13.09
N VAL A 144 -7.30 -21.10 -12.23
CA VAL A 144 -6.97 -21.61 -10.89
C VAL A 144 -8.25 -21.80 -10.06
N PHE A 145 -9.10 -20.77 -9.98
CA PHE A 145 -10.35 -20.85 -9.23
C PHE A 145 -11.30 -21.90 -9.81
N THR A 146 -11.42 -21.97 -11.13
CA THR A 146 -12.24 -22.96 -11.83
C THR A 146 -11.79 -24.37 -11.50
N TYR A 147 -10.48 -24.63 -11.48
CA TYR A 147 -9.94 -25.95 -11.14
C TYR A 147 -10.13 -26.31 -9.66
N ILE A 148 -9.95 -25.35 -8.74
CA ILE A 148 -10.18 -25.58 -7.30
C ILE A 148 -11.63 -26.00 -7.06
N LEU A 149 -12.57 -25.25 -7.65
CA LEU A 149 -14.01 -25.36 -7.41
C LEU A 149 -14.72 -26.37 -8.32
N LYS A 150 -14.01 -27.06 -9.21
CA LYS A 150 -14.58 -27.97 -10.22
C LYS A 150 -15.49 -29.07 -9.66
N ASP A 151 -15.29 -29.49 -8.41
CA ASP A 151 -16.08 -30.56 -7.77
C ASP A 151 -17.28 -30.02 -6.96
N SER A 152 -17.56 -28.72 -7.01
CA SER A 152 -18.66 -28.10 -6.26
C SER A 152 -19.84 -27.76 -7.19
N PRO A 153 -20.84 -28.65 -7.32
CA PRO A 153 -22.00 -28.41 -8.19
C PRO A 153 -22.80 -27.18 -7.75
N ALA A 154 -22.87 -26.92 -6.44
CA ALA A 154 -23.57 -25.78 -5.88
C ALA A 154 -23.03 -24.42 -6.35
N ILE A 155 -21.74 -24.33 -6.71
CA ILE A 155 -21.17 -23.07 -7.21
C ILE A 155 -21.50 -22.88 -8.70
N LEU A 156 -21.58 -23.98 -9.46
CA LEU A 156 -22.00 -23.95 -10.86
C LEU A 156 -23.48 -23.58 -11.00
N GLU A 157 -24.36 -24.14 -10.16
CA GLU A 157 -25.78 -23.75 -10.09
C GLU A 157 -25.94 -22.26 -9.77
N ARG A 158 -25.08 -21.71 -8.90
CA ARG A 158 -25.09 -20.26 -8.59
C ARG A 158 -24.67 -19.42 -9.79
N LEU A 159 -23.71 -19.89 -10.58
CA LEU A 159 -23.32 -19.23 -11.82
C LEU A 159 -24.47 -19.21 -12.84
N GLU A 160 -25.22 -20.31 -12.95
CA GLU A 160 -26.42 -20.38 -13.80
C GLU A 160 -27.46 -19.33 -13.40
N VAL A 161 -27.76 -19.21 -12.10
CA VAL A 161 -28.69 -18.18 -11.60
C VAL A 161 -28.19 -16.76 -11.91
N ILE A 162 -26.89 -16.49 -11.72
CA ILE A 162 -26.29 -15.19 -12.06
C ILE A 162 -26.44 -14.89 -13.55
N GLN A 163 -26.18 -15.90 -14.40
CA GLN A 163 -26.23 -15.73 -15.85
C GLN A 163 -27.65 -15.58 -16.39
N TYR A 164 -28.63 -16.23 -15.76
CA TYR A 164 -30.05 -15.99 -16.01
C TYR A 164 -30.45 -14.55 -15.70
N HIS A 165 -29.86 -13.93 -14.67
CA HIS A 165 -30.07 -12.52 -14.31
C HIS A 165 -29.08 -11.56 -14.98
N ASP A 166 -28.71 -11.80 -16.25
CA ASP A 166 -27.87 -10.92 -17.08
C ASP A 166 -26.46 -10.68 -16.49
N GLY A 167 -25.90 -11.71 -15.83
CA GLY A 167 -24.57 -11.63 -15.23
C GLY A 167 -24.49 -10.74 -13.98
N ASN A 168 -25.63 -10.29 -13.43
CA ASN A 168 -25.65 -9.41 -12.27
C ASN A 168 -25.39 -10.18 -10.97
N VAL A 169 -24.20 -10.00 -10.38
CA VAL A 169 -23.80 -10.62 -9.10
C VAL A 169 -24.70 -10.21 -7.93
N MET A 170 -25.29 -9.02 -8.00
CA MET A 170 -26.18 -8.44 -6.98
C MET A 170 -27.66 -8.50 -7.40
N TYR A 171 -28.06 -9.47 -8.23
CA TYR A 171 -29.43 -9.63 -8.69
C TYR A 171 -30.46 -9.59 -7.55
N PHE A 172 -30.11 -10.16 -6.39
CA PHE A 172 -30.96 -10.21 -5.19
C PHE A 172 -31.27 -8.83 -4.57
N LEU A 173 -30.63 -7.73 -4.98
CA LEU A 173 -31.02 -6.38 -4.55
C LEU A 173 -32.16 -5.79 -5.38
N LYS A 174 -32.48 -6.39 -6.54
CA LYS A 174 -33.43 -5.83 -7.51
C LYS A 174 -34.81 -6.51 -7.46
N TYR A 175 -34.90 -7.74 -6.95
CA TYR A 175 -36.13 -8.53 -6.93
C TYR A 175 -36.73 -8.58 -5.53
N ASP A 176 -38.05 -8.38 -5.45
CA ASP A 176 -38.78 -8.28 -4.18
C ASP A 176 -38.74 -9.57 -3.34
N GLU A 177 -38.48 -10.72 -3.98
CA GLU A 177 -38.33 -12.03 -3.35
C GLU A 177 -37.16 -12.12 -2.35
N TYR A 178 -36.23 -11.16 -2.40
CA TYR A 178 -35.02 -11.13 -1.57
C TYR A 178 -34.98 -9.95 -0.59
N ASN A 179 -36.07 -9.19 -0.45
CA ASN A 179 -36.14 -8.03 0.44
C ASN A 179 -36.02 -8.38 1.94
N ASP A 180 -36.33 -9.62 2.31
CA ASP A 180 -36.27 -10.10 3.71
C ASP A 180 -34.86 -10.58 4.14
N LEU A 181 -33.84 -10.42 3.29
CA LEU A 181 -32.47 -10.84 3.62
C LEU A 181 -31.84 -9.92 4.67
N SER A 182 -31.33 -10.54 5.74
CA SER A 182 -30.48 -9.84 6.72
C SER A 182 -29.17 -9.33 6.10
N SER A 183 -28.58 -8.26 6.64
CA SER A 183 -27.32 -7.69 6.13
C SER A 183 -26.17 -8.71 6.06
N PHE A 184 -26.13 -9.67 6.98
CA PHE A 184 -25.14 -10.74 6.95
C PHE A 184 -25.37 -11.73 5.80
N GLN A 185 -26.64 -12.06 5.50
CA GLN A 185 -26.97 -12.91 4.35
C GLN A 185 -26.68 -12.22 3.03
N VAL A 186 -26.91 -10.90 2.94
CA VAL A 186 -26.53 -10.07 1.79
C VAL A 186 -25.04 -10.14 1.53
N ILE A 187 -24.21 -9.93 2.56
CA ILE A 187 -22.74 -10.02 2.44
C ILE A 187 -22.32 -11.43 2.00
N ARG A 188 -22.89 -12.47 2.63
CA ARG A 188 -22.58 -13.86 2.30
C ARG A 188 -22.97 -14.22 0.86
N MET A 189 -24.16 -13.83 0.40
CA MET A 189 -24.60 -14.06 -0.98
C MET A 189 -23.73 -13.29 -1.97
N THR A 190 -23.41 -12.03 -1.68
CA THR A 190 -22.52 -11.23 -2.53
C THR A 190 -21.17 -11.93 -2.70
N TYR A 191 -20.60 -12.42 -1.60
CA TYR A 191 -19.33 -13.14 -1.63
C TYR A 191 -19.42 -14.42 -2.47
N VAL A 192 -20.43 -15.27 -2.23
CA VAL A 192 -20.59 -16.53 -2.96
C VAL A 192 -20.85 -16.28 -4.45
N ASN A 193 -21.67 -15.29 -4.80
CA ASN A 193 -21.96 -14.94 -6.18
C ASN A 193 -20.72 -14.38 -6.89
N LEU A 194 -19.91 -13.59 -6.18
CA LEU A 194 -18.65 -13.07 -6.71
C LEU A 194 -17.68 -14.23 -7.00
N VAL A 195 -17.55 -15.19 -6.08
CA VAL A 195 -16.74 -16.39 -6.32
C VAL A 195 -17.28 -17.22 -7.50
N ALA A 196 -18.60 -17.42 -7.59
CA ALA A 196 -19.21 -18.14 -8.70
C ALA A 196 -18.96 -17.44 -10.05
N SER A 197 -19.06 -16.11 -10.10
CA SER A 197 -18.80 -15.31 -11.31
C SER A 197 -17.35 -15.41 -11.82
N MET A 198 -16.42 -15.79 -10.95
CA MET A 198 -15.02 -16.01 -11.31
C MET A 198 -14.77 -17.39 -11.94
N LEU A 199 -15.78 -18.26 -12.08
CA LEU A 199 -15.61 -19.52 -12.80
C LEU A 199 -15.52 -19.29 -14.31
N HIS A 200 -14.67 -20.07 -14.98
CA HIS A 200 -14.59 -20.11 -16.44
C HIS A 200 -15.54 -21.19 -16.97
N ALA A 201 -16.68 -20.74 -17.52
CA ALA A 201 -17.73 -21.60 -18.02
C ALA A 201 -18.35 -21.01 -19.29
N ASP A 202 -18.88 -21.90 -20.12
CA ASP A 202 -19.73 -21.57 -21.26
C ASP A 202 -21.19 -21.82 -20.87
N CYS A 203 -22.05 -20.83 -21.06
CA CYS A 203 -23.43 -20.85 -20.56
C CYS A 203 -24.41 -20.58 -21.69
N VAL A 204 -25.44 -21.44 -21.79
CA VAL A 204 -26.55 -21.30 -22.71
C VAL A 204 -27.77 -20.82 -21.94
N ILE A 205 -28.26 -19.62 -22.29
CA ILE A 205 -29.46 -19.03 -21.68
C ILE A 205 -30.67 -19.42 -22.54
N THR A 206 -31.70 -19.95 -21.89
CA THR A 206 -33.03 -20.20 -22.46
C THR A 206 -34.07 -19.31 -21.77
N SER A 207 -35.32 -19.31 -22.25
CA SER A 207 -36.37 -18.46 -21.67
C SER A 207 -36.64 -18.73 -20.19
N ASP A 208 -36.41 -19.97 -19.75
CA ASP A 208 -36.84 -20.45 -18.44
C ASP A 208 -35.65 -20.82 -17.52
N SER A 209 -34.45 -20.98 -18.07
CA SER A 209 -33.25 -21.33 -17.30
C SER A 209 -31.95 -21.00 -18.05
N ALA A 210 -30.85 -20.90 -17.30
CA ALA A 210 -29.50 -20.92 -17.86
C ALA A 210 -28.82 -22.24 -17.47
N THR A 211 -28.07 -22.82 -18.41
CA THR A 211 -27.26 -24.02 -18.16
C THR A 211 -25.80 -23.71 -18.46
N CYS A 212 -24.91 -24.02 -17.53
CA CYS A 212 -23.49 -23.68 -17.62
C CYS A 212 -22.62 -24.94 -17.60
N LYS A 213 -21.60 -24.98 -18.46
CA LYS A 213 -20.58 -26.03 -18.47
C LYS A 213 -19.21 -25.42 -18.24
N LEU A 214 -18.47 -25.96 -17.27
CA LEU A 214 -17.10 -25.54 -17.00
C LEU A 214 -16.22 -25.79 -18.22
N LEU A 215 -15.42 -24.80 -18.58
CA LEU A 215 -14.44 -24.92 -19.64
C LEU A 215 -13.20 -25.62 -19.08
N THR A 216 -12.98 -26.86 -19.51
CA THR A 216 -11.88 -27.72 -19.06
C THR A 216 -10.71 -27.77 -20.03
N ASN A 217 -10.72 -26.93 -21.07
CA ASN A 217 -9.68 -26.89 -22.11
C ASN A 217 -8.43 -26.10 -21.70
N THR A 218 -8.22 -25.85 -20.41
CA THR A 218 -7.10 -25.06 -19.89
C THR A 218 -5.94 -25.93 -19.44
N LEU A 219 -4.74 -25.35 -19.35
CA LEU A 219 -3.51 -26.09 -19.03
C LEU A 219 -3.58 -26.81 -17.68
N VAL A 220 -4.28 -26.24 -16.69
CA VAL A 220 -4.46 -26.84 -15.36
C VAL A 220 -5.19 -28.18 -15.44
N PHE A 221 -6.26 -28.26 -16.24
CA PHE A 221 -7.03 -29.49 -16.41
C PHE A 221 -6.23 -30.54 -17.19
N LYS A 222 -5.42 -30.12 -18.18
CA LYS A 222 -4.51 -31.02 -18.89
C LYS A 222 -3.44 -31.60 -17.97
N PHE A 223 -2.82 -30.78 -17.11
CA PHE A 223 -1.89 -31.28 -16.09
C PHE A 223 -2.57 -32.27 -15.13
N SER A 224 -3.80 -31.97 -14.71
CA SER A 224 -4.57 -32.88 -13.86
C SER A 224 -4.81 -34.23 -14.52
N GLN A 225 -5.12 -34.26 -15.82
CA GLN A 225 -5.34 -35.49 -16.58
C GLN A 225 -4.06 -36.33 -16.64
N VAL A 226 -2.94 -35.72 -17.03
CA VAL A 226 -1.63 -36.41 -17.09
C VAL A 226 -1.21 -36.95 -15.72
N LEU A 227 -1.39 -36.16 -14.66
CA LEU A 227 -1.06 -36.60 -13.29
C LEU A 227 -1.98 -37.73 -12.81
N GLN A 228 -3.25 -37.73 -13.22
CA GLN A 228 -4.18 -38.81 -12.91
C GLN A 228 -3.78 -40.10 -13.62
N ASP A 229 -3.32 -40.01 -14.87
CA ASP A 229 -2.84 -41.15 -15.64
C ASP A 229 -1.54 -41.73 -15.06
N CYS A 230 -0.61 -40.86 -14.62
CA CYS A 230 0.63 -41.29 -13.98
C CYS A 230 0.45 -41.79 -12.54
N PHE A 231 -0.49 -41.21 -11.78
CA PHE A 231 -0.72 -41.52 -10.37
C PHE A 231 -2.21 -41.84 -10.07
N PRO A 232 -2.75 -42.94 -10.61
CA PRO A 232 -4.18 -43.25 -10.51
C PRO A 232 -4.66 -43.57 -9.09
N LYS A 233 -3.74 -43.90 -8.16
CA LYS A 233 -4.05 -44.17 -6.76
C LYS A 233 -4.08 -42.92 -5.88
N LEU A 234 -3.72 -41.76 -6.45
CA LEU A 234 -3.71 -40.50 -5.71
C LEU A 234 -5.16 -40.00 -5.58
N GLY A 235 -5.66 -39.87 -4.35
CA GLY A 235 -7.02 -39.38 -4.11
C GLY A 235 -7.27 -37.98 -4.70
N THR A 236 -8.53 -37.63 -4.92
CA THR A 236 -8.94 -36.39 -5.62
C THR A 236 -8.35 -35.11 -5.00
N ALA A 237 -8.31 -35.02 -3.66
CA ALA A 237 -7.73 -33.88 -2.95
C ALA A 237 -6.20 -33.78 -3.15
N GLY A 238 -5.50 -34.91 -3.11
CA GLY A 238 -4.05 -34.96 -3.33
C GLY A 238 -3.68 -34.61 -4.77
N LEU A 239 -4.43 -35.13 -5.75
CA LEU A 239 -4.27 -34.80 -7.15
C LEU A 239 -4.47 -33.30 -7.39
N LYS A 240 -5.53 -32.70 -6.81
CA LYS A 240 -5.77 -31.26 -6.89
C LYS A 240 -4.60 -30.45 -6.36
N PHE A 241 -4.12 -30.79 -5.17
CA PHE A 241 -3.04 -30.08 -4.51
C PHE A 241 -1.75 -30.12 -5.32
N ILE A 242 -1.35 -31.31 -5.78
CA ILE A 242 -0.13 -31.48 -6.60
C ILE A 242 -0.26 -30.75 -7.94
N THR A 243 -1.41 -30.88 -8.61
CA THR A 243 -1.66 -30.19 -9.89
C THR A 243 -1.55 -28.68 -9.73
N LEU A 244 -2.16 -28.12 -8.68
CA LEU A 244 -2.07 -26.69 -8.39
C LEU A 244 -0.65 -26.25 -8.08
N ILE A 245 0.10 -27.00 -7.28
CA ILE A 245 1.51 -26.67 -6.99
C ILE A 245 2.34 -26.65 -8.26
N ILE A 246 2.23 -27.68 -9.10
CA ILE A 246 2.98 -27.77 -10.35
C ILE A 246 2.60 -26.61 -11.27
N TYR A 247 1.30 -26.33 -11.41
CA TYR A 247 0.81 -25.23 -12.25
C TYR A 247 1.26 -23.85 -11.76
N LEU A 248 1.13 -23.56 -10.46
CA LEU A 248 1.57 -22.30 -9.88
C LEU A 248 3.09 -22.14 -9.97
N THR A 249 3.85 -23.21 -9.73
CA THR A 249 5.31 -23.19 -9.85
C THR A 249 5.74 -22.95 -11.30
N TYR A 250 5.06 -23.59 -12.25
CA TYR A 250 5.29 -23.37 -13.68
C TYR A 250 5.08 -21.91 -14.07
N ALA A 251 3.97 -21.30 -13.62
CA ALA A 251 3.68 -19.88 -13.87
C ALA A 251 4.72 -18.95 -13.21
N ILE A 252 5.07 -19.16 -11.94
CA ILE A 252 6.04 -18.33 -11.21
C ILE A 252 7.43 -18.39 -11.85
N VAL A 253 7.90 -19.59 -12.22
CA VAL A 253 9.22 -19.73 -12.87
C VAL A 253 9.20 -19.06 -14.24
N GLY A 254 8.11 -19.21 -15.00
CA GLY A 254 7.95 -18.51 -16.26
C GLY A 254 7.99 -16.98 -16.08
N ASP A 255 7.27 -16.45 -15.09
CA ASP A 255 7.27 -15.02 -14.77
C ASP A 255 8.66 -14.49 -14.44
N ILE A 256 9.45 -15.24 -13.66
CA ILE A 256 10.84 -14.87 -13.34
C ILE A 256 11.68 -14.77 -14.62
N ILE A 257 11.53 -15.71 -15.56
CA ILE A 257 12.23 -15.70 -16.83
C ILE A 257 11.79 -14.50 -17.68
N CYS A 258 10.47 -14.26 -17.81
CA CYS A 258 9.93 -13.15 -18.57
C CYS A 258 10.36 -11.80 -18.01
N LEU A 259 10.35 -11.63 -16.68
CA LEU A 259 10.86 -10.44 -16.01
C LEU A 259 12.35 -10.25 -16.25
N ASN A 260 13.15 -11.31 -16.21
CA ASN A 260 14.58 -11.23 -16.48
C ASN A 260 14.86 -10.74 -17.91
N VAL A 261 14.15 -11.32 -18.90
CA VAL A 261 14.24 -10.92 -20.31
C VAL A 261 13.77 -9.47 -20.49
N LEU A 262 12.66 -9.09 -19.85
CA LEU A 262 12.13 -7.72 -19.91
C LEU A 262 13.13 -6.71 -19.33
N LEU A 263 13.75 -7.03 -18.19
CA LEU A 263 14.76 -6.18 -17.56
C LEU A 263 16.00 -6.05 -18.46
N PHE A 264 16.47 -7.15 -19.04
CA PHE A 264 17.59 -7.12 -19.99
C PHE A 264 17.27 -6.28 -21.23
N LEU A 265 16.09 -6.44 -21.82
CA LEU A 265 15.64 -5.65 -22.95
C LEU A 265 15.51 -4.17 -22.59
N SER A 266 14.87 -3.87 -21.45
CA SER A 266 14.65 -2.51 -20.97
C SER A 266 15.97 -1.79 -20.71
N TYR A 267 16.94 -2.47 -20.08
CA TYR A 267 18.28 -1.95 -19.85
C TYR A 267 19.00 -1.61 -21.17
N ASN A 268 18.97 -2.53 -22.14
CA ASN A 268 19.59 -2.30 -23.44
C ASN A 268 18.91 -1.18 -24.24
N LEU A 269 17.58 -1.09 -24.17
CA LEU A 269 16.84 0.01 -24.80
C LEU A 269 17.15 1.35 -24.14
N LEU A 270 17.17 1.42 -22.80
CA LEU A 270 17.53 2.63 -22.05
C LEU A 270 18.95 3.10 -22.39
N ASN A 271 19.91 2.19 -22.44
CA ASN A 271 21.28 2.52 -22.85
C ASN A 271 21.33 3.07 -24.28
N ARG A 272 20.59 2.48 -25.22
CA ARG A 272 20.47 3.01 -26.59
C ARG A 272 19.80 4.39 -26.62
N PHE A 273 18.71 4.60 -25.88
CA PHE A 273 18.03 5.90 -25.80
C PHE A 273 18.93 6.99 -25.20
N LEU A 274 19.72 6.67 -24.18
CA LEU A 274 20.72 7.58 -23.62
C LEU A 274 21.80 7.93 -24.64
N GLY A 275 22.25 6.96 -25.43
CA GLY A 275 23.14 7.20 -26.58
C GLY A 275 22.53 8.14 -27.61
N TYR A 276 21.27 7.91 -28.02
CA TYR A 276 20.58 8.82 -28.95
C TYR A 276 20.39 10.22 -28.37
N LYS A 277 20.10 10.36 -27.08
CA LYS A 277 20.02 11.66 -26.41
C LYS A 277 21.33 12.43 -26.55
N GLN A 278 22.48 11.77 -26.39
CA GLN A 278 23.79 12.39 -26.59
C GLN A 278 24.00 12.82 -28.05
N VAL A 279 23.59 12.01 -29.02
CA VAL A 279 23.65 12.36 -30.44
C VAL A 279 22.78 13.59 -30.75
N PHE A 280 21.53 13.63 -30.27
CA PHE A 280 20.66 14.79 -30.47
C PHE A 280 21.18 16.07 -29.80
N VAL A 281 21.75 15.96 -28.59
CA VAL A 281 22.40 17.09 -27.92
C VAL A 281 23.63 17.56 -28.70
N GLY A 282 24.44 16.63 -29.24
CA GLY A 282 25.58 16.95 -30.09
C GLY A 282 25.18 17.65 -31.39
N LEU A 283 24.14 17.14 -32.06
CA LEU A 283 23.60 17.71 -33.29
C LEU A 283 23.01 19.12 -33.07
N ARG A 284 22.30 19.32 -31.95
CA ARG A 284 21.84 20.64 -31.52
C ARG A 284 23.00 21.61 -31.30
N ASN A 285 24.06 21.16 -30.63
CA ASN A 285 25.23 21.99 -30.37
C ASN A 285 25.98 22.35 -31.66
N MET A 286 26.10 21.43 -32.62
CA MET A 286 26.69 21.69 -33.95
C MET A 286 25.84 22.66 -34.79
N LEU A 287 24.51 22.47 -34.81
CA LEU A 287 23.60 23.40 -35.49
C LEU A 287 23.70 24.80 -34.89
N TRP A 288 23.72 24.90 -33.56
CA TRP A 288 23.86 26.15 -32.84
C TRP A 288 25.20 26.84 -33.11
N SER A 289 26.32 26.09 -33.10
CA SER A 289 27.62 26.67 -33.43
C SER A 289 27.67 27.11 -34.90
N SER A 290 27.11 26.33 -35.83
CA SER A 290 27.11 26.70 -37.25
C SER A 290 26.27 27.95 -37.56
N MET A 291 25.10 28.11 -36.92
CA MET A 291 24.26 29.29 -37.14
C MET A 291 24.86 30.57 -36.54
N PHE A 292 25.57 30.47 -35.41
CA PHE A 292 26.22 31.64 -34.80
C PHE A 292 27.61 31.96 -35.36
N THR A 293 28.27 31.02 -36.04
CA THR A 293 29.57 31.29 -36.70
C THR A 293 29.40 32.09 -38.00
N TYR A 294 28.21 32.10 -38.62
CA TYR A 294 27.91 32.91 -39.81
C TYR A 294 27.38 34.32 -39.50
N LEU A 295 27.27 34.69 -38.22
CA LEU A 295 26.71 35.97 -37.75
C LEU A 295 27.78 36.92 -37.19
N VAL A 296 29.06 36.58 -37.37
CA VAL A 296 30.26 37.42 -37.13
C VAL A 296 31.04 37.51 -38.43
#